data_AF-A0AA43LT94-F1
#
_entry.id   AF-A0AA43LT94-F1
#
_cell.length_a   1.000
_cell.length_b   1.000
_cell.length_c   1.000
_cell.angle_alpha   90.00
_cell.angle_beta   90.00
_cell.angle_gamma   90.00
#
_symmetry.space_group_name_H-M   'P 1'
#
loop_
_entity.id
_entity.type
_entity.pdbx_description
1 polymer ?
#
loop_
_entity_poly.entity_id
_entity_poly.type
_entity_poly.pdbx_seq_one_letter_code
_entity_poly.pdbx_strand_id
1 'polypeptide(L)'
;METTLYHGSRMCFAKFDEKFIGKTNSVSFGRGFYFTPNKEKALKYCRNDGYLYECVVDLKKPLSQKKITLSDTELYEIFFVFETRISITQEYIEKVKEYLETDIGIFSMLQEETGKIGKFYSKIGYNYSVVEDPNEVDASYIILNCEDIINRA
;
A
#
# COMPACT_ATOMS: atom_id res chain seq x y z
N MET A 1 -11.30 -7.63 7.44
CA MET A 1 -12.29 -8.25 6.53
C MET A 1 -11.51 -9.11 5.58
N GLU A 2 -11.68 -10.43 5.67
CA GLU A 2 -11.05 -11.35 4.72
C GLU A 2 -11.71 -11.22 3.34
N THR A 3 -10.90 -11.08 2.30
CA THR A 3 -11.37 -11.00 0.91
C THR A 3 -10.39 -11.70 -0.04
N THR A 4 -10.94 -12.27 -1.10
CA THR A 4 -10.14 -12.84 -2.20
C THR A 4 -9.89 -11.76 -3.24
N LEU A 5 -8.63 -11.51 -3.53
CA LEU A 5 -8.18 -10.58 -4.56
C LEU A 5 -7.21 -11.28 -5.53
N TYR A 6 -7.10 -10.72 -6.73
CA TYR A 6 -6.27 -11.25 -7.79
C TYR A 6 -5.13 -10.29 -8.13
N HIS A 7 -3.95 -10.85 -8.37
CA HIS A 7 -2.79 -10.15 -8.90
C HIS A 7 -2.31 -10.86 -10.17
N GLY A 8 -2.08 -10.10 -11.24
CA GLY A 8 -1.44 -10.63 -12.45
C GLY A 8 0.00 -10.14 -12.55
N SER A 9 0.93 -11.05 -12.83
CA SER A 9 2.34 -10.70 -13.03
C SER A 9 2.94 -11.47 -14.19
N ARG A 10 3.97 -10.91 -14.83
CA ARG A 10 4.83 -11.67 -15.75
C ARG A 10 5.83 -12.56 -15.02
N MET A 11 6.06 -12.29 -13.73
CA MET A 11 7.02 -13.01 -12.92
C MET A 11 6.33 -14.15 -12.18
N CYS A 12 7.01 -15.30 -12.12
CA CYS A 12 6.64 -16.41 -11.24
C CYS A 12 7.34 -16.25 -9.89
N PHE A 13 6.59 -16.22 -8.80
CA PHE A 13 7.13 -16.21 -7.45
C PHE A 13 6.22 -16.97 -6.48
N ALA A 14 6.83 -17.72 -5.57
CA ALA A 14 6.09 -18.48 -4.54
C ALA A 14 5.56 -17.58 -3.41
N LYS A 15 6.18 -16.41 -3.22
CA LYS A 15 5.82 -15.44 -2.18
C LYS A 15 5.95 -14.01 -2.71
N PHE A 16 5.06 -13.14 -2.24
CA PHE A 16 5.18 -11.70 -2.47
C PHE A 16 6.38 -11.17 -1.70
N ASP A 17 7.21 -10.41 -2.39
CA ASP A 17 8.44 -9.85 -1.88
C ASP A 17 8.68 -8.53 -2.62
N GLU A 18 9.08 -7.49 -1.88
CA GLU A 18 9.26 -6.15 -2.43
C GLU A 18 10.23 -6.09 -3.62
N LYS A 19 11.16 -7.06 -3.71
CA LYS A 19 12.08 -7.19 -4.85
C LYS A 19 11.39 -7.46 -6.19
N PHE A 20 10.16 -7.97 -6.16
CA PHE A 20 9.35 -8.22 -7.37
C PHE A 20 8.40 -7.06 -7.70
N ILE A 21 8.34 -6.02 -6.86
CA ILE A 21 7.64 -4.78 -7.20
C ILE A 21 8.46 -4.08 -8.29
N GLY A 22 7.80 -3.71 -9.39
CA GLY A 22 8.44 -3.05 -10.52
C GLY A 22 9.24 -1.80 -10.11
N LYS A 23 10.34 -1.54 -10.83
CA LYS A 23 11.24 -0.39 -10.58
C LYS A 23 10.66 0.97 -10.98
N THR A 24 9.50 1.01 -11.61
CA THR A 24 8.87 2.25 -12.03
C THR A 24 8.25 2.95 -10.82
N ASN A 25 8.76 4.14 -10.51
CA ASN A 25 8.18 5.10 -9.56
C ASN A 25 6.85 5.69 -10.08
N SER A 26 6.46 5.39 -11.33
CA SER A 26 5.27 5.89 -12.02
C SER A 26 4.01 5.09 -11.69
N VAL A 27 3.80 4.78 -10.43
CA VAL A 27 2.54 4.25 -9.94
C VAL A 27 1.80 5.41 -9.33
N SER A 28 0.76 5.89 -10.01
CA SER A 28 -0.01 7.10 -9.69
C SER A 28 -0.60 7.13 -8.27
N PHE A 29 -0.47 6.02 -7.52
CA PHE A 29 -1.15 5.76 -6.26
C PHE A 29 -0.22 5.11 -5.20
N GLY A 30 1.09 5.08 -5.43
CA GLY A 30 2.10 4.54 -4.51
C GLY A 30 2.73 3.22 -4.97
N ARG A 31 3.91 2.88 -4.42
CA ARG A 31 4.66 1.68 -4.81
C ARG A 31 4.22 0.46 -4.00
N GLY A 32 3.74 -0.56 -4.71
CA GLY A 32 3.29 -1.81 -4.10
C GLY A 32 2.79 -2.84 -5.12
N PHE A 33 2.32 -3.99 -4.61
CA PHE A 33 1.55 -4.94 -5.41
C PHE A 33 0.11 -4.47 -5.51
N TYR A 34 -0.39 -4.44 -6.75
CA TYR A 34 -1.77 -4.08 -7.03
C TYR A 34 -2.62 -5.34 -7.16
N PHE A 35 -3.75 -5.31 -6.49
CA PHE A 35 -4.73 -6.37 -6.42
C PHE A 35 -6.10 -5.86 -6.84
N THR A 36 -6.96 -6.73 -7.32
CA THR A 36 -8.34 -6.39 -7.70
C THR A 36 -9.26 -7.58 -7.44
N PRO A 37 -10.52 -7.38 -7.05
CA PRO A 37 -11.50 -8.47 -6.99
C PRO A 37 -11.89 -8.96 -8.41
N ASN A 38 -11.60 -8.18 -9.46
CA ASN A 38 -11.88 -8.53 -10.84
C ASN A 38 -10.75 -9.40 -11.44
N LYS A 39 -10.98 -10.71 -11.49
CA LYS A 39 -10.05 -11.69 -12.08
C LYS A 39 -9.66 -11.37 -13.52
N GLU A 40 -10.60 -10.90 -14.34
CA GLU A 40 -10.33 -10.55 -15.75
C GLU A 40 -9.43 -9.33 -15.87
N LYS A 41 -9.60 -8.33 -14.97
CA LYS A 41 -8.69 -7.18 -14.88
C LYS A 41 -7.28 -7.63 -14.52
N ALA A 42 -7.12 -8.52 -13.53
CA ALA A 42 -5.81 -9.07 -13.16
C ALA A 42 -5.15 -9.86 -14.30
N LEU A 43 -5.91 -10.65 -15.06
CA LEU A 43 -5.38 -11.43 -16.20
C LEU A 43 -4.72 -10.56 -17.26
N LYS A 44 -5.19 -9.32 -17.48
CA LYS A 44 -4.58 -8.37 -18.43
C LYS A 44 -3.12 -8.05 -18.08
N TYR A 45 -2.73 -8.17 -16.82
CA TYR A 45 -1.35 -7.93 -16.36
C TYR A 45 -0.43 -9.15 -16.46
N CYS A 46 -0.98 -10.36 -16.67
CA CYS A 46 -0.19 -11.56 -16.92
C CYS A 46 0.54 -11.46 -18.28
N ARG A 47 -0.08 -10.84 -19.29
CA ARG A 47 0.34 -10.96 -20.71
C ARG A 47 0.38 -12.45 -21.14
N ASN A 48 1.00 -12.77 -22.28
CA ASN A 48 0.90 -14.10 -22.89
C ASN A 48 1.52 -15.25 -22.07
N ASP A 49 2.48 -14.97 -21.19
CA ASP A 49 3.31 -15.93 -20.47
C ASP A 49 3.37 -15.69 -18.95
N GLY A 50 2.43 -14.90 -18.42
CA GLY A 50 2.40 -14.57 -16.99
C GLY A 50 1.60 -15.51 -16.11
N TYR A 51 1.50 -15.11 -14.86
CA TYR A 51 0.96 -15.85 -13.73
C TYR A 51 -0.12 -15.03 -13.06
N LEU A 52 -1.27 -15.68 -12.86
CA LEU A 52 -2.37 -15.14 -12.08
C LEU A 52 -2.27 -15.70 -10.66
N TYR A 53 -2.29 -14.82 -9.67
CA TYR A 53 -2.27 -15.15 -8.26
C TYR A 53 -3.65 -14.88 -7.68
N GLU A 54 -4.21 -15.88 -7.00
CA GLU A 54 -5.40 -15.75 -6.17
C GLU A 54 -4.95 -15.64 -4.71
N CYS A 55 -5.27 -14.51 -4.08
CA CYS A 55 -4.73 -14.16 -2.77
C CYS A 55 -5.87 -13.88 -1.80
N VAL A 56 -5.72 -14.41 -0.59
CA VAL A 56 -6.58 -14.05 0.53
C VAL A 56 -5.87 -12.97 1.34
N VAL A 57 -6.57 -11.87 1.57
CA VAL A 57 -6.06 -10.72 2.33
C VAL A 57 -7.08 -10.34 3.39
N ASP A 58 -6.64 -10.19 4.63
CA ASP A 58 -7.46 -9.60 5.70
C ASP A 58 -7.31 -8.07 5.68
N LEU A 59 -8.19 -7.38 4.95
CA LEU A 59 -8.18 -5.91 4.86
C LEU A 59 -8.63 -5.30 6.19
N LYS A 60 -7.76 -4.48 6.80
CA LYS A 60 -8.02 -3.84 8.09
C LYS A 60 -8.39 -2.37 7.90
N LYS A 61 -7.42 -1.46 8.12
CA LYS A 61 -7.62 -0.01 7.98
C LYS A 61 -6.97 0.48 6.67
N PRO A 62 -7.73 1.17 5.78
CA PRO A 62 -7.16 1.73 4.56
C PRO A 62 -6.40 3.02 4.81
N LEU A 63 -5.32 3.25 4.07
CA LEU A 63 -4.79 4.59 3.81
C LEU A 63 -5.65 5.27 2.74
N SER A 64 -5.99 6.52 2.96
CA SER A 64 -6.77 7.34 2.05
C SER A 64 -5.90 8.04 1.00
N GLN A 65 -6.36 7.99 -0.26
CA GLN A 65 -5.76 8.70 -1.38
C GLN A 65 -6.31 10.12 -1.59
N LYS A 66 -7.34 10.51 -0.83
CA LYS A 66 -8.07 11.77 -1.07
C LYS A 66 -7.89 12.79 0.04
N LYS A 67 -7.46 12.34 1.21
CA LYS A 67 -7.32 13.13 2.43
C LYS A 67 -6.49 12.39 3.46
N ILE A 68 -5.98 13.11 4.44
CA ILE A 68 -5.37 12.53 5.63
C ILE A 68 -6.47 12.01 6.56
N THR A 69 -6.35 10.76 6.96
CA THR A 69 -7.20 10.11 7.97
C THR A 69 -6.41 9.61 9.17
N LEU A 70 -5.08 9.61 9.06
CA LEU A 70 -4.18 9.42 10.20
C LEU A 70 -4.41 10.53 11.24
N SER A 71 -4.60 10.11 12.48
CA SER A 71 -4.64 11.03 13.62
C SER A 71 -3.27 11.63 13.89
N ASP A 72 -3.24 12.78 14.58
CA ASP A 72 -2.01 13.44 14.99
C ASP A 72 -1.10 12.49 15.76
N THR A 73 -1.65 11.71 16.68
CA THR A 73 -0.90 10.69 17.44
C THR A 73 -0.27 9.65 16.52
N GLU A 74 -1.00 9.11 15.54
CA GLU A 74 -0.44 8.17 14.56
C GLU A 74 0.68 8.83 13.74
N LEU A 75 0.50 10.09 13.33
CA LEU A 75 1.55 10.84 12.61
C LEU A 75 2.78 11.06 13.48
N TYR A 76 2.61 11.43 14.75
CA TYR A 76 3.72 11.56 15.69
C TYR A 76 4.48 10.23 15.84
N GLU A 77 3.79 9.11 16.00
CA GLU A 77 4.42 7.80 16.11
C GLU A 77 5.21 7.42 14.84
N ILE A 78 4.61 7.66 13.66
CA ILE A 78 5.27 7.44 12.37
C ILE A 78 6.55 8.28 12.29
N PHE A 79 6.45 9.60 12.45
CA PHE A 79 7.60 10.48 12.29
C PHE A 79 8.63 10.31 13.40
N PHE A 80 8.22 9.97 14.62
CA PHE A 80 9.17 9.65 15.69
C PHE A 80 10.05 8.45 15.33
N VAL A 81 9.49 7.44 14.63
CA VAL A 81 10.23 6.25 14.21
C VAL A 81 11.14 6.51 13.01
N PHE A 82 10.70 7.34 12.06
CA PHE A 82 11.38 7.48 10.76
C PHE A 82 12.18 8.79 10.61
N GLU A 83 11.82 9.86 11.31
CA GLU A 83 12.47 11.18 11.26
C GLU A 83 13.32 11.42 12.52
N THR A 84 14.39 10.63 12.66
CA THR A 84 15.23 10.60 13.89
C THR A 84 16.05 11.87 14.12
N ARG A 85 15.93 12.89 13.27
CA ARG A 85 16.80 14.09 13.26
C ARG A 85 16.07 15.38 13.58
N ILE A 86 14.76 15.35 13.75
CA ILE A 86 13.92 16.53 13.97
C ILE A 86 13.10 16.32 15.24
N SER A 87 13.01 17.35 16.07
CA SER A 87 12.00 17.38 17.13
C SER A 87 10.64 17.46 16.47
N ILE A 88 9.86 16.38 16.52
CA ILE A 88 8.52 16.34 15.94
C ILE A 88 7.60 17.21 16.80
N THR A 89 7.24 18.38 16.29
CA THR A 89 6.33 19.34 16.94
C THR A 89 4.98 19.36 16.24
N GLN A 90 3.97 19.96 16.87
CA GLN A 90 2.67 20.15 16.23
C GLN A 90 2.78 20.96 14.95
N GLU A 91 3.64 21.98 14.93
CA GLU A 91 3.89 22.79 13.74
C GLU A 91 4.45 21.94 12.58
N TYR A 92 5.33 20.97 12.88
CA TYR A 92 5.82 20.04 11.88
C TYR A 92 4.69 19.16 11.33
N ILE A 93 3.85 18.59 12.21
CA ILE A 93 2.70 17.76 11.81
C ILE A 93 1.74 18.55 10.90
N GLU A 94 1.41 19.80 11.24
CA GLU A 94 0.54 20.63 10.41
C GLU A 94 1.16 20.94 9.04
N LYS A 95 2.46 21.23 8.97
CA LYS A 95 3.17 21.43 7.69
C LYS A 95 3.16 20.18 6.82
N VAL A 96 3.38 19.01 7.41
CA VAL A 96 3.28 17.74 6.69
C VAL A 96 1.88 17.56 6.11
N LYS A 97 0.84 17.83 6.92
CA LYS A 97 -0.54 17.69 6.47
C LYS A 97 -0.87 18.64 5.32
N GLU A 98 -0.42 19.89 5.41
CA GLU A 98 -0.58 20.89 4.36
C GLU A 98 0.15 20.50 3.08
N TYR A 99 1.38 19.98 3.20
CA TYR A 99 2.20 19.66 2.03
C TYR A 99 1.78 18.36 1.31
N LEU A 100 1.42 17.31 2.07
CA LEU A 100 1.18 15.98 1.50
C LEU A 100 -0.29 15.67 1.26
N GLU A 101 -1.20 16.36 1.95
CA GLU A 101 -2.67 16.36 1.78
C GLU A 101 -3.40 15.01 1.94
N THR A 102 -2.69 13.87 1.85
CA THR A 102 -3.24 12.50 1.80
C THR A 102 -2.40 11.51 2.59
N ASP A 103 -3.02 10.43 3.08
CA ASP A 103 -2.27 9.35 3.76
C ASP A 103 -1.26 8.68 2.82
N ILE A 104 -1.61 8.54 1.52
CA ILE A 104 -0.69 7.99 0.52
C ILE A 104 0.49 8.92 0.23
N GLY A 105 0.31 10.24 0.30
CA GLY A 105 1.41 11.20 0.21
C GLY A 105 2.44 10.96 1.32
N ILE A 106 1.96 10.82 2.56
CA ILE A 106 2.79 10.49 3.73
C ILE A 106 3.51 9.14 3.57
N PHE A 107 2.75 8.10 3.21
CA PHE A 107 3.32 6.76 3.01
C PHE A 107 4.42 6.76 1.94
N SER A 108 4.18 7.42 0.80
CA SER A 108 5.10 7.44 -0.33
C SER A 108 6.40 8.16 0.00
N MET A 109 6.31 9.33 0.66
CA MET A 109 7.48 10.08 1.13
C MET A 109 8.38 9.20 2.01
N LEU A 110 7.79 8.49 2.98
CA LEU A 110 8.54 7.66 3.92
C LEU A 110 9.05 6.35 3.30
N GLN A 111 8.38 5.84 2.27
CA GLN A 111 8.78 4.61 1.59
C GLN A 111 10.07 4.81 0.80
N GLU A 112 10.24 5.96 0.15
CA GLU A 112 11.47 6.33 -0.56
C GLU A 112 12.66 6.40 0.39
N GLU A 113 12.44 6.90 1.61
CA GLU A 113 13.49 7.10 2.61
C GLU A 113 13.87 5.82 3.37
N THR A 114 12.93 4.87 3.57
CA THR A 114 13.12 3.86 4.62
C THR A 114 12.81 2.40 4.25
N GLY A 115 12.10 2.13 3.16
CA GLY A 115 11.78 0.77 2.67
C GLY A 115 11.10 -0.19 3.66
N LYS A 116 10.77 0.24 4.89
CA LYS A 116 10.22 -0.57 5.98
C LYS A 116 8.87 -0.06 6.47
N ILE A 117 8.39 1.03 5.87
CA ILE A 117 7.21 1.78 6.31
C ILE A 117 5.93 0.91 6.29
N GLY A 118 5.79 0.03 5.29
CA GLY A 118 4.64 -0.89 5.20
C GLY A 118 4.46 -1.79 6.42
N LYS A 119 5.56 -2.31 6.97
CA LYS A 119 5.54 -3.12 8.20
C LYS A 119 5.12 -2.31 9.41
N PHE A 120 5.50 -1.04 9.47
CA PHE A 120 5.08 -0.14 10.54
C PHE A 120 3.57 0.13 10.47
N TYR A 121 3.06 0.52 9.30
CA TYR A 121 1.62 0.72 9.10
C TYR A 121 0.82 -0.54 9.47
N SER A 122 1.29 -1.72 9.06
CA SER A 122 0.61 -2.99 9.40
C SER A 122 0.53 -3.21 10.92
N LYS A 123 1.58 -2.85 11.67
CA LYS A 123 1.58 -2.90 13.15
C LYS A 123 0.58 -1.95 13.79
N ILE A 124 0.41 -0.74 13.24
CA ILE A 124 -0.59 0.23 13.72
C ILE A 124 -1.98 0.00 13.09
N GLY A 125 -2.19 -1.13 12.40
CA GLY A 125 -3.50 -1.59 11.92
C GLY A 125 -3.85 -1.21 10.47
N TYR A 126 -2.97 -0.52 9.76
CA TYR A 126 -3.15 -0.14 8.35
C TYR A 126 -2.42 -1.10 7.43
N ASN A 127 -3.11 -1.73 6.50
CA ASN A 127 -2.45 -2.70 5.61
C ASN A 127 -2.82 -2.60 4.14
N TYR A 128 -3.65 -1.64 3.75
CA TYR A 128 -3.95 -1.41 2.35
C TYR A 128 -4.23 0.05 2.01
N SER A 129 -4.25 0.35 0.71
CA SER A 129 -4.81 1.58 0.14
C SER A 129 -5.76 1.22 -0.99
N VAL A 130 -6.72 2.09 -1.24
CA VAL A 130 -7.75 1.92 -2.26
C VAL A 130 -7.56 2.95 -3.36
N VAL A 131 -7.32 2.47 -4.58
CA VAL A 131 -6.97 3.26 -5.77
C VAL A 131 -8.20 3.79 -6.50
N GLU A 132 -9.29 3.02 -6.48
CA GLU A 132 -10.58 3.30 -7.12
C GLU A 132 -11.69 2.94 -6.12
N ASP A 133 -12.91 3.50 -6.22
CA ASP A 133 -13.97 3.30 -5.21
C ASP A 133 -14.11 1.81 -4.83
N PRO A 134 -14.00 1.42 -3.54
CA PRO A 134 -14.01 0.02 -3.14
C PRO A 134 -15.33 -0.71 -3.46
N ASN A 135 -16.38 0.04 -3.78
CA ASN A 135 -17.69 -0.49 -4.19
C ASN A 135 -17.80 -0.67 -5.72
N GLU A 136 -16.81 -0.22 -6.48
CA GLU A 136 -16.73 -0.48 -7.91
C GLU A 136 -16.14 -1.87 -8.18
N VAL A 137 -16.69 -2.55 -9.19
CA VAL A 137 -16.25 -3.88 -9.63
C VAL A 137 -14.76 -3.87 -10.01
N ASP A 138 -14.24 -2.72 -10.44
CA ASP A 138 -12.87 -2.56 -10.90
C ASP A 138 -11.91 -2.07 -9.81
N ALA A 139 -12.34 -1.92 -8.56
CA ALA A 139 -11.52 -1.44 -7.46
C ALA A 139 -10.12 -2.08 -7.46
N SER A 140 -9.10 -1.24 -7.25
CA SER A 140 -7.72 -1.70 -7.15
C SER A 140 -7.17 -1.38 -5.76
N TYR A 141 -6.46 -2.34 -5.20
CA TYR A 141 -5.96 -2.33 -3.83
C TYR A 141 -4.45 -2.44 -3.86
N ILE A 142 -3.78 -1.62 -3.05
CA ILE A 142 -2.34 -1.75 -2.82
C ILE A 142 -2.18 -2.32 -1.41
N ILE A 143 -1.56 -3.48 -1.27
CA ILE A 143 -1.25 -4.03 0.05
C ILE A 143 0.08 -3.47 0.52
N LEU A 144 0.09 -2.88 1.71
CA LEU A 144 1.23 -2.08 2.20
C LEU A 144 2.40 -2.95 2.67
N ASN A 145 2.12 -4.16 3.14
CA ASN A 145 3.12 -5.12 3.59
C ASN A 145 2.90 -6.48 2.92
N CYS A 146 3.95 -7.03 2.30
CA CYS A 146 3.84 -8.31 1.60
C CYS A 146 3.51 -9.49 2.53
N GLU A 147 3.86 -9.40 3.81
CA GLU A 147 3.55 -10.43 4.82
C GLU A 147 2.05 -10.55 5.10
N ASP A 148 1.24 -9.55 4.72
CA ASP A 148 -0.22 -9.58 4.84
C ASP A 148 -0.89 -10.33 3.67
N ILE A 149 -0.13 -10.82 2.69
CA ILE A 149 -0.63 -11.47 1.47
C ILE A 149 -0.45 -12.99 1.57
N ILE A 150 -1.56 -13.72 1.56
CA ILE A 150 -1.54 -15.19 1.57
C ILE A 150 -1.92 -15.70 0.18
N ASN A 151 -0.97 -16.30 -0.53
CA ASN A 151 -1.20 -16.90 -1.83
C ASN A 151 -1.89 -18.27 -1.68
N ARG A 152 -3.04 -18.45 -2.33
CA ARG A 152 -3.63 -19.79 -2.51
C ARG A 152 -3.04 -20.37 -3.80
N ALA A 153 -2.14 -21.33 -3.63
CA ALA A 153 -1.58 -22.10 -4.75
C ALA A 153 -2.66 -22.87 -5.52
#